data_AF-A0A937DAG0-F1
#
_entry.id   AF-A0A937DAG0-F1
#
_cell.length_a   1.000
_cell.length_b   1.000
_cell.length_c   1.000
_cell.angle_alpha   90.00
_cell.angle_beta   90.00
_cell.angle_gamma   90.00
#
_symmetry.space_group_name_H-M   'P 1'
#
loop_
_entity.id
_entity.type
_entity.pdbx_description
1 polymer ?
#
loop_
_entity_poly.entity_id
_entity_poly.type
_entity_poly.pdbx_seq_one_letter_code
_entity_poly.pdbx_strand_id
1 'polypeptide(L)'
;MKTDKYTKFIFTIIAICLVIIVIRDLEIIPKAHANTTSAINYGIIPVNSDGSITVRLSNTDEIDVNIKNIDTYDKLKVDLNAISTRDELDINIDEIGGSYISSGGPIKVKLQN
;
A
#
# COMPACT_ATOMS: atom_id res chain seq x y z
N MET A 1 -38.20 36.02 49.87
CA MET A 1 -38.27 34.83 49.00
C MET A 1 -38.00 33.59 49.84
N LYS A 2 -39.04 32.96 50.39
CA LYS A 2 -38.98 31.74 51.20
C LYS A 2 -39.01 30.50 50.28
N THR A 3 -38.15 30.44 49.28
CA THR A 3 -38.02 29.24 48.43
C THR A 3 -37.30 28.16 49.22
N ASP A 4 -38.14 27.47 49.98
CA ASP A 4 -38.17 26.08 50.39
C ASP A 4 -36.83 25.35 50.54
N LYS A 5 -36.44 25.14 51.82
CA LYS A 5 -35.39 24.19 52.21
C LYS A 5 -35.63 22.80 51.60
N TYR A 6 -36.90 22.46 51.38
CA TYR A 6 -37.32 21.22 50.71
C TYR A 6 -36.84 21.15 49.26
N THR A 7 -37.07 22.21 48.47
CA THR A 7 -36.62 22.26 47.07
C THR A 7 -35.10 22.23 46.97
N LYS A 8 -34.39 22.91 47.89
CA LYS A 8 -32.93 22.84 47.96
C LYS A 8 -32.43 21.44 48.29
N PHE A 9 -33.08 20.74 49.21
CA PHE A 9 -32.73 19.36 49.58
C PHE A 9 -32.92 18.40 48.41
N ILE A 10 -34.03 18.51 47.68
CA ILE A 10 -34.28 17.69 46.48
C ILE A 10 -33.25 17.98 45.38
N PHE A 11 -32.91 19.25 45.12
CA PHE A 11 -31.89 19.59 44.13
C PHE A 11 -30.52 19.03 44.50
N THR A 12 -30.16 19.02 45.79
CA THR A 12 -28.91 18.40 46.25
C THR A 12 -28.90 16.90 45.95
N ILE A 13 -30.00 16.19 46.19
CA ILE A 13 -30.10 14.75 45.88
C ILE A 13 -29.99 14.50 44.38
N ILE A 14 -30.71 15.27 43.56
CA ILE A 14 -30.65 15.14 42.09
C ILE A 14 -29.23 15.43 41.59
N ALA A 15 -28.56 16.45 42.11
CA ALA A 15 -27.18 16.77 41.75
C ALA A 15 -26.21 15.63 42.09
N ILE A 16 -26.36 15.00 43.26
CA ILE A 16 -25.54 13.83 43.65
C ILE A 16 -25.78 12.66 42.69
N CYS A 17 -27.03 12.35 42.36
CA CYS A 17 -27.36 11.29 41.41
C CYS A 17 -26.76 11.55 40.02
N LEU A 18 -26.83 12.80 39.54
CA LEU A 18 -26.24 13.21 38.26
C LEU A 18 -24.72 13.08 38.26
N VAL A 19 -24.05 13.48 39.34
CA VAL A 19 -22.59 13.33 39.47
C VAL A 19 -22.18 11.85 39.39
N ILE A 20 -22.94 10.95 40.02
CA ILE A 20 -22.67 9.50 39.96
C ILE A 20 -22.83 8.96 38.53
N ILE A 21 -23.86 9.41 37.79
CA ILE A 21 -24.08 9.01 36.38
C ILE A 21 -22.92 9.50 35.52
N VAL A 22 -22.52 10.77 35.66
CA VAL A 22 -21.40 11.33 34.89
C VAL A 22 -20.09 10.60 35.17
N ILE A 23 -19.80 10.23 36.42
CA ILE A 23 -18.59 9.46 36.76
C ILE A 23 -18.62 8.05 36.15
N ARG A 24 -19.79 7.42 36.05
CA ARG A 24 -19.95 6.11 35.41
C ARG A 24 -19.80 6.15 33.89
N ASP A 25 -20.28 7.23 33.27
CA ASP A 25 -20.24 7.41 31.82
C ASP A 25 -18.94 8.06 31.35
N LEU A 26 -18.18 8.69 32.25
CA LEU A 26 -16.81 9.07 31.98
C LEU A 26 -15.98 7.79 31.83
N GLU A 27 -15.77 7.39 30.58
CA GLU A 27 -14.79 6.37 30.20
C GLU A 27 -13.36 6.90 30.43
N ILE A 28 -12.99 7.14 31.70
CA ILE A 28 -11.66 7.62 32.14
C ILE A 28 -10.55 6.70 31.63
N ILE A 29 -10.89 5.42 31.46
CA ILE A 29 -10.03 4.43 30.82
C ILE A 29 -10.55 4.24 29.40
N PRO A 30 -9.79 4.69 28.37
CA PRO A 30 -10.19 4.49 26.99
C PRO A 30 -10.33 2.99 26.71
N LYS A 31 -11.51 2.57 26.25
CA LYS A 31 -11.72 1.20 25.80
C LYS A 31 -10.94 1.01 24.50
N ALA A 32 -9.92 0.15 24.52
CA ALA A 32 -9.21 -0.22 23.32
C ALA A 32 -10.14 -1.06 22.43
N HIS A 33 -10.72 -0.43 21.41
CA HIS A 33 -11.44 -1.13 20.36
C HIS A 33 -10.44 -1.84 19.45
N ALA A 34 -10.07 -3.06 19.83
CA ALA A 34 -9.30 -3.94 18.95
C ALA A 34 -10.19 -4.31 17.75
N ASN A 35 -9.90 -3.69 16.61
CA ASN A 35 -10.52 -4.05 15.35
C ASN A 35 -9.98 -5.43 14.93
N THR A 36 -10.78 -6.48 15.07
CA THR A 36 -10.44 -7.86 14.72
C THR A 36 -10.56 -8.15 13.23
N THR A 37 -10.65 -7.12 12.37
CA THR A 37 -10.57 -7.34 10.93
C THR A 37 -9.16 -7.75 10.56
N SER A 38 -9.06 -9.06 10.30
CA SER A 38 -8.11 -9.78 9.44
C SER A 38 -6.66 -9.36 9.53
N ALA A 39 -5.81 -10.32 9.88
CA ALA A 39 -4.36 -10.25 9.75
C ALA A 39 -3.95 -9.76 8.34
N ILE A 40 -3.81 -8.45 8.19
CA ILE A 40 -2.98 -7.89 7.15
C ILE A 40 -1.58 -8.27 7.60
N ASN A 41 -0.97 -9.24 6.93
CA ASN A 41 0.45 -9.59 7.11
C ASN A 41 1.30 -8.41 6.62
N TYR A 42 1.31 -7.30 7.35
CA TYR A 42 2.31 -6.26 7.15
C TYR A 42 3.57 -6.71 7.88
N GLY A 43 4.60 -7.04 7.12
CA GLY A 43 5.95 -7.10 7.65
C GLY A 43 6.44 -5.67 7.87
N ILE A 44 6.95 -5.35 9.05
CA ILE A 44 7.69 -4.11 9.24
C ILE A 44 9.02 -4.30 8.50
N ILE A 45 9.15 -3.65 7.35
CA ILE A 45 10.37 -3.72 6.54
C ILE A 45 11.26 -2.54 6.97
N PRO A 46 12.49 -2.77 7.44
CA PRO A 46 13.40 -1.69 7.76
C PRO A 46 13.75 -0.92 6.48
N VAL A 47 13.63 0.41 6.54
CA VAL A 47 14.03 1.32 5.47
C VAL A 47 15.45 1.82 5.73
N ASN A 48 16.22 2.00 4.66
CA ASN A 48 17.53 2.64 4.71
C ASN A 48 17.39 4.13 5.06
N SER A 49 18.47 4.80 5.46
CA SER A 49 18.44 6.23 5.82
C SER A 49 18.09 7.17 4.66
N ASP A 50 18.24 6.69 3.42
CA ASP A 50 17.84 7.37 2.18
C ASP A 50 16.39 7.07 1.75
N GLY A 51 15.66 6.26 2.53
CA GLY A 51 14.28 5.86 2.24
C GLY A 51 14.13 4.69 1.26
N SER A 52 15.24 4.09 0.81
CA SER A 52 15.21 2.89 -0.04
C SER A 52 14.98 1.61 0.78
N ILE A 53 14.60 0.53 0.08
CA ILE A 53 14.47 -0.82 0.66
C ILE A 53 15.39 -1.76 -0.10
N THR A 54 16.32 -2.39 0.59
CA THR A 54 17.19 -3.43 0.01
C THR A 54 16.57 -4.80 0.23
N VAL A 55 16.19 -5.48 -0.85
CA VAL A 55 15.66 -6.85 -0.82
C VAL A 55 16.72 -7.83 -1.31
N ARG A 56 16.98 -8.89 -0.55
CA ARG A 56 17.83 -10.01 -0.98
C ARG A 56 17.01 -11.30 -0.97
N LEU A 57 16.75 -11.84 -2.15
CA LEU A 57 16.16 -13.17 -2.31
C LEU A 57 17.25 -14.23 -2.12
N SER A 58 17.05 -15.11 -1.15
CA SER A 58 18.04 -16.13 -0.79
C SER A 58 17.59 -17.56 -1.11
N ASN A 59 16.32 -17.78 -1.47
CA ASN A 59 15.78 -19.13 -1.68
C ASN A 59 14.48 -19.19 -2.50
N THR A 60 14.39 -18.42 -3.58
CA THR A 60 13.23 -18.46 -4.49
C THR A 60 13.74 -18.34 -5.93
N ASP A 61 13.30 -19.24 -6.80
CA ASP A 61 13.70 -19.25 -8.20
C ASP A 61 13.03 -18.14 -9.01
N GLU A 62 11.87 -17.66 -8.55
CA GLU A 62 11.04 -16.68 -9.27
C GLU A 62 10.37 -15.69 -8.32
N ILE A 63 10.24 -14.44 -8.76
CA ILE A 63 9.51 -13.38 -8.06
C ILE A 63 8.52 -12.75 -9.04
N ASP A 64 7.24 -12.75 -8.66
CA ASP A 64 6.22 -12.00 -9.38
C ASP A 64 6.19 -10.56 -8.86
N VAL A 65 6.44 -9.60 -9.75
CA VAL A 65 6.49 -8.17 -9.43
C VAL A 65 5.76 -7.35 -10.47
N ASN A 66 5.00 -6.36 -10.01
CA ASN A 66 4.45 -5.31 -10.86
C ASN A 66 5.36 -4.08 -10.77
N ILE A 67 6.06 -3.78 -11.86
CA ILE A 67 7.02 -2.69 -11.91
C ILE A 67 6.45 -1.53 -12.73
N LYS A 68 6.46 -0.33 -12.15
CA LYS A 68 6.00 0.89 -12.84
C LYS A 68 7.12 1.61 -13.59
N ASN A 69 8.32 1.62 -13.03
CA ASN A 69 9.49 2.25 -13.63
C ASN A 69 10.76 1.51 -13.20
N ILE A 70 11.72 1.41 -14.10
CA ILE A 70 13.02 0.79 -13.88
C ILE A 70 14.08 1.79 -14.34
N ASP A 71 15.06 2.01 -13.48
CA ASP A 71 16.28 2.74 -13.82
C ASP A 71 17.47 1.89 -13.35
N THR A 72 18.37 1.56 -14.28
CA THR A 72 19.51 0.68 -14.04
C THR A 72 20.78 1.31 -14.57
N TYR A 73 21.86 1.21 -13.80
CA TYR A 73 23.17 1.70 -14.24
C TYR A 73 23.71 0.97 -15.48
N ASP A 74 23.43 -0.33 -15.58
CA ASP A 74 23.84 -1.19 -16.68
C ASP A 74 22.65 -1.66 -17.54
N LYS A 75 22.96 -2.28 -18.69
CA LYS A 75 21.96 -2.87 -19.58
C LYS A 75 21.19 -4.00 -18.88
N LEU A 76 19.86 -3.94 -18.94
CA LEU A 76 18.98 -5.00 -18.45
C LEU A 76 18.67 -5.99 -19.58
N LYS A 77 18.97 -7.27 -19.37
CA LYS A 77 18.49 -8.35 -20.25
C LYS A 77 17.04 -8.68 -19.88
N VAL A 78 16.14 -8.64 -20.87
CA VAL A 78 14.71 -8.92 -20.68
C VAL A 78 14.25 -9.94 -21.72
N ASP A 79 13.61 -11.01 -21.27
CA ASP A 79 12.93 -11.97 -22.13
C ASP A 79 11.43 -11.60 -22.17
N LEU A 80 10.96 -11.15 -23.33
CA LEU A 80 9.61 -10.59 -23.50
C LEU A 80 8.69 -11.63 -24.15
N ASN A 81 7.59 -11.97 -23.47
CA ASN A 81 6.56 -12.86 -24.04
C ASN A 81 5.48 -12.08 -24.82
N ALA A 82 5.11 -10.90 -24.33
CA ALA A 82 4.10 -10.04 -24.95
C ALA A 82 4.37 -8.58 -24.61
N ILE A 83 4.04 -7.68 -25.55
CA ILE A 83 4.15 -6.23 -25.40
C ILE A 83 2.87 -5.61 -25.95
N SER A 84 2.30 -4.66 -25.22
CA SER A 84 1.13 -3.90 -25.65
C SER A 84 1.37 -2.42 -25.36
N THR A 85 1.41 -1.62 -26.42
CA THR A 85 1.59 -0.17 -26.36
C THR A 85 0.37 0.52 -26.96
N ARG A 86 0.09 1.76 -26.53
CA ARG A 86 -0.99 2.57 -27.13
C ARG A 86 -0.55 3.18 -28.46
N ASP A 87 0.70 3.58 -28.52
CA ASP A 87 1.33 4.21 -29.68
C ASP A 87 2.38 3.27 -30.28
N GLU A 88 3.03 3.73 -31.35
CA GLU A 88 4.12 3.02 -32.03
C GLU A 88 5.30 2.76 -31.07
N LEU A 89 5.89 1.57 -31.18
CA LEU A 89 7.05 1.15 -30.39
C LEU A 89 8.27 1.04 -31.29
N ASP A 90 9.18 2.01 -31.16
CA ASP A 90 10.45 2.01 -31.86
C ASP A 90 11.44 1.03 -31.20
N ILE A 91 11.96 0.07 -31.98
CA ILE A 91 12.92 -0.94 -31.51
C ILE A 91 14.10 -1.01 -32.47
N ASN A 92 15.32 -0.90 -31.92
CA ASN A 92 16.55 -1.19 -32.65
C ASN A 92 16.88 -2.69 -32.49
N ILE A 93 17.06 -3.38 -33.60
CA ILE A 93 17.30 -4.82 -33.63
C ILE A 93 18.59 -5.09 -34.40
N ASP A 94 19.52 -5.78 -33.75
CA ASP A 94 20.81 -6.13 -34.36
C ASP A 94 20.78 -7.52 -35.02
N GLU A 95 19.94 -8.44 -34.52
CA GLU A 95 19.89 -9.84 -34.95
C GLU A 95 18.47 -10.42 -34.82
N ILE A 96 18.05 -11.22 -35.82
CA ILE A 96 16.80 -11.98 -35.78
C ILE A 96 17.09 -13.41 -36.23
N GLY A 97 16.70 -14.39 -35.41
CA GLY A 97 16.77 -15.82 -35.78
C GLY A 97 18.17 -16.32 -36.10
N GLY A 98 19.23 -15.80 -35.45
CA GLY A 98 20.61 -16.21 -35.69
C GLY A 98 21.33 -15.45 -36.80
N SER A 99 20.68 -14.47 -37.45
CA SER A 99 21.23 -13.69 -38.56
C SER A 99 21.24 -12.20 -38.26
N TYR A 100 22.40 -11.56 -38.43
CA TYR A 100 22.56 -10.12 -38.24
C TYR A 100 21.77 -9.32 -39.27
N ILE A 101 21.18 -8.21 -38.84
CA ILE A 101 20.53 -7.25 -39.73
C ILE A 101 21.60 -6.30 -40.26
N SER A 102 22.10 -6.57 -41.46
CA SER A 102 23.22 -5.84 -42.06
C SER A 102 22.80 -4.64 -42.92
N SER A 103 21.50 -4.47 -43.20
CA SER A 103 20.98 -3.31 -43.93
C SER A 103 19.50 -3.06 -43.60
N GLY A 104 19.05 -1.81 -43.71
CA GLY A 104 17.67 -1.37 -43.45
C GLY A 104 16.63 -1.84 -44.47
N GLY A 105 16.81 -3.04 -45.04
CA GLY A 105 15.83 -3.67 -45.91
C GLY A 105 14.57 -4.11 -45.12
N PRO A 106 13.44 -4.31 -45.81
CA PRO A 106 12.18 -4.68 -45.18
C PRO A 106 12.27 -6.04 -44.45
N ILE A 107 11.86 -6.08 -43.19
CA ILE A 107 11.78 -7.29 -42.37
C ILE A 107 10.40 -7.93 -42.57
N LYS A 108 10.38 -9.24 -42.84
CA LYS A 108 9.13 -10.00 -42.97
C LYS A 108 8.54 -10.26 -41.58
N VAL A 109 7.38 -9.69 -41.31
CA VAL A 109 6.63 -9.91 -40.07
C VAL A 109 5.33 -10.67 -40.34
N LYS A 110 4.83 -11.39 -39.33
CA LYS A 110 3.49 -11.98 -39.34
C LYS A 110 2.58 -11.08 -38.50
N LEU A 111 1.53 -10.57 -39.10
CA LEU A 111 0.47 -9.87 -38.38
C LEU A 111 -0.45 -10.92 -37.77
N GLN A 112 -0.60 -10.91 -36.45
CA GLN A 112 -1.69 -11.60 -35.76
C GLN A 112 -2.80 -10.57 -35.53
N ASN A 113 -3.95 -10.79 -36.17
CA ASN A 113 -5.20 -10.08 -35.91
C ASN A 113 -5.99 -10.78 -34.80
#